data_AF-A0A396ZUM3-F1
#
_entry.id   AF-A0A396ZUM3-F1
#
_cell.length_a   1.000
_cell.length_b   1.000
_cell.length_c   1.000
_cell.angle_alpha   90.00
_cell.angle_beta   90.00
_cell.angle_gamma   90.00
#
_symmetry.space_group_name_H-M   'P 1'
#
loop_
_entity.id
_entity.type
_entity.pdbx_description
1 polymer ?
#
loop_
_entity_poly.entity_id
_entity_poly.type
_entity_poly.pdbx_seq_one_letter_code
_entity_poly.pdbx_strand_id
1 'polypeptide(L)'
;MNNEVHMSTTSTDLISEIPDDSESLHELLAVREPTVPTHIDHANLGTLAEVDRTFKSKVQAMGQRSWHAISLTEVCRDKSESINWRSSNIGFIEITALSVYVSFTNRNLMSLNLSGNQIGPVGCATLGKALLTNNSLEVLDLSSCDLTGSPFRPSYEGLMSLVKGIESNRSVLLHLNLANNALLPTGVRLMCTSVAFHPTLTSLNISNNQAGLFCEKQGYLGIANLLRYSSRLISLDMADNPLQRNARPAFVAALAANQTLTTLNAANCALDNTAWPHESLNVDGVLFQYKSLVDFAVDLDGLQTLLTAFHSLNVDMSTSMYALLAGDDLNAPNRLFLS
;
A
#
# COMPACT_ATOMS: atom_id res chain seq x y z
N MET A 1 30.60 -59.35 45.86
CA MET A 1 30.10 -59.76 44.54
C MET A 1 28.60 -59.84 44.63
N ASN A 2 27.91 -59.06 43.79
CA ASN A 2 26.49 -59.03 43.43
C ASN A 2 25.44 -59.10 44.56
N ASN A 3 24.90 -57.93 44.90
CA ASN A 3 23.62 -57.79 45.60
C ASN A 3 22.46 -57.71 44.59
N GLU A 4 21.39 -58.36 45.00
CA GLU A 4 20.15 -58.60 44.27
C GLU A 4 19.28 -57.37 44.06
N VAL A 5 18.46 -57.46 43.01
CA VAL A 5 17.43 -56.52 42.61
C VAL A 5 16.24 -56.64 43.56
N HIS A 6 15.88 -55.54 44.23
CA HIS A 6 14.54 -55.36 44.79
C HIS A 6 13.98 -54.01 44.35
N MET A 7 12.91 -54.07 43.57
CA MET A 7 12.01 -52.96 43.31
C MET A 7 11.30 -52.56 44.60
N SER A 8 11.38 -51.28 44.97
CA SER A 8 10.40 -50.62 45.83
C SER A 8 10.12 -49.22 45.27
N THR A 9 8.87 -49.03 44.90
CA THR A 9 8.28 -47.76 44.45
C THR A 9 8.13 -46.81 45.62
N THR A 10 8.82 -45.66 45.57
CA THR A 10 8.42 -44.46 46.31
C THR A 10 8.57 -43.27 45.36
N SER A 11 7.44 -42.86 44.78
CA SER A 11 7.31 -41.64 44.01
C SER A 11 7.04 -40.48 44.96
N THR A 12 8.04 -39.64 45.19
CA THR A 12 7.86 -38.28 45.69
C THR A 12 8.96 -37.38 45.13
N ASP A 13 8.49 -36.28 44.55
CA ASP A 13 9.15 -34.98 44.44
C ASP A 13 10.23 -34.79 43.36
N LEU A 14 9.78 -34.26 42.21
CA LEU A 14 10.36 -33.08 41.51
C LEU A 14 9.53 -32.78 40.25
N ILE A 15 8.33 -32.23 40.45
CA ILE A 15 7.64 -31.43 39.42
C ILE A 15 7.45 -30.05 40.05
N SER A 16 8.43 -29.18 39.87
CA SER A 16 8.25 -27.75 40.09
C SER A 16 7.49 -27.18 38.89
N GLU A 17 6.30 -26.70 39.19
CA GLU A 17 5.34 -26.02 38.33
C GLU A 17 6.03 -24.95 37.44
N ILE A 18 5.90 -25.12 36.12
CA ILE A 18 6.08 -24.03 35.15
C ILE A 18 4.73 -23.32 35.11
N PRO A 19 4.65 -22.00 35.41
CA PRO A 19 3.41 -21.26 35.23
C PRO A 19 3.05 -21.25 33.74
N ASP A 20 1.83 -21.67 33.43
CA ASP A 20 1.27 -21.71 32.09
C ASP A 20 0.98 -20.26 31.62
N ASP A 21 1.99 -19.60 31.06
CA ASP A 21 1.93 -18.22 30.53
C ASP A 21 1.09 -18.09 29.23
N SER A 22 0.21 -19.05 28.94
CA SER A 22 -0.68 -19.02 27.77
C SER A 22 -1.86 -18.05 27.93
N GLU A 23 -2.24 -17.68 29.16
CA GLU A 23 -3.30 -16.69 29.41
C GLU A 23 -2.86 -15.22 29.19
N SER A 24 -1.57 -14.90 29.21
CA SER A 24 -1.11 -13.50 29.16
C SER A 24 -1.07 -12.87 27.76
N LEU A 25 -0.90 -13.68 26.70
CA LEU A 25 -0.75 -13.18 25.32
C LEU A 25 -2.09 -12.99 24.60
N HIS A 26 -3.06 -13.89 24.83
CA HIS A 26 -4.39 -13.74 24.25
C HIS A 26 -5.15 -12.56 24.86
N GLU A 27 -4.95 -12.26 26.14
CA GLU A 27 -5.60 -11.15 26.82
C GLU A 27 -4.97 -9.78 26.45
N LEU A 28 -3.66 -9.73 26.18
CA LEU A 28 -2.97 -8.54 25.66
C LEU A 28 -3.29 -8.24 24.19
N LEU A 29 -3.73 -9.24 23.42
CA LEU A 29 -4.04 -9.13 21.99
C LEU A 29 -5.54 -9.05 21.69
N ALA A 30 -6.40 -9.26 22.68
CA ALA A 30 -7.84 -9.10 22.53
C ALA A 30 -8.19 -7.60 22.42
N VAL A 31 -8.29 -7.11 21.19
CA VAL A 31 -9.00 -5.85 20.88
C VAL A 31 -10.47 -6.08 21.23
N ARG A 32 -10.87 -5.77 22.46
CA ARG A 32 -12.30 -5.62 22.75
C ARG A 32 -12.82 -4.49 21.88
N GLU A 33 -13.86 -4.78 21.09
CA GLU A 33 -14.59 -3.72 20.39
C GLU A 33 -14.97 -2.64 21.42
N PRO A 34 -14.65 -1.35 21.16
CA PRO A 34 -15.02 -0.30 22.08
C PRO A 34 -16.53 -0.30 22.21
N THR A 35 -17.03 -0.61 23.41
CA THR A 35 -18.44 -0.48 23.75
C THR A 35 -18.79 1.00 23.58
N VAL A 36 -19.49 1.36 22.52
CA VAL A 36 -19.97 2.72 22.28
C VAL A 36 -21.14 2.97 23.23
N PRO A 37 -21.03 3.87 24.23
CA PRO A 37 -22.20 4.28 25.00
C PRO A 37 -23.20 4.94 24.05
N THR A 38 -24.45 4.46 24.06
CA THR A 38 -25.52 4.90 23.14
C THR A 38 -26.03 6.31 23.42
N HIS A 39 -25.53 6.97 24.46
CA HIS A 39 -25.72 8.39 24.71
C HIS A 39 -24.45 8.97 25.34
N ILE A 40 -23.69 9.71 24.55
CA ILE A 40 -22.51 10.43 25.00
C ILE A 40 -22.78 11.91 24.84
N ASP A 41 -22.79 12.62 25.96
CA ASP A 41 -22.81 14.07 25.97
C ASP A 41 -21.43 14.58 25.51
N HIS A 42 -21.32 14.87 24.21
CA HIS A 42 -20.07 15.25 23.53
C HIS A 42 -19.43 16.55 24.05
N ALA A 43 -20.15 17.33 24.87
CA ALA A 43 -19.68 18.60 25.41
C ALA A 43 -18.80 18.46 26.66
N ASN A 44 -18.88 17.33 27.38
CA ASN A 44 -18.27 17.15 28.71
C ASN A 44 -17.30 15.95 28.82
N LEU A 45 -17.00 15.27 27.72
CA LEU A 45 -15.92 14.28 27.73
C LEU A 45 -14.57 15.01 27.83
N GLY A 46 -13.77 14.62 28.83
CA GLY A 46 -12.36 14.96 28.89
C GLY A 46 -11.63 14.57 27.60
N THR A 47 -10.39 15.01 27.45
CA THR A 47 -9.56 14.67 26.29
C THR A 47 -9.54 13.16 26.05
N LEU A 48 -9.34 12.67 24.81
CA LEU A 48 -9.34 11.22 24.51
C LEU A 48 -8.40 10.43 25.44
N ALA A 49 -7.27 11.04 25.81
CA ALA A 49 -6.31 10.52 26.77
C ALA A 49 -6.90 10.25 28.17
N GLU A 50 -8.02 10.88 28.51
CA GLU A 50 -8.72 10.69 29.78
C GLU A 50 -9.84 9.65 29.68
N VAL A 51 -10.40 9.46 28.48
CA VAL A 51 -11.57 8.60 28.23
C VAL A 51 -11.18 7.17 27.88
N ASP A 52 -10.16 6.97 27.04
CA ASP A 52 -9.75 5.63 26.62
C ASP A 52 -8.61 5.09 27.49
N ARG A 53 -8.89 4.06 28.29
CA ARG A 53 -7.91 3.46 29.22
C ARG A 53 -6.75 2.80 28.48
N THR A 54 -7.00 2.17 27.34
CA THR A 54 -5.98 1.46 26.56
C THR A 54 -4.97 2.46 26.02
N PHE A 55 -5.45 3.52 25.37
CA PHE A 55 -4.65 4.61 24.87
C PHE A 55 -3.90 5.32 26.00
N LYS A 56 -4.58 5.67 27.10
CA LYS A 56 -3.95 6.31 28.26
C LYS A 56 -2.80 5.48 28.82
N SER A 57 -3.00 4.17 28.98
CA SER A 57 -1.98 3.24 29.46
C SER A 57 -0.77 3.19 28.52
N LYS A 58 -1.00 3.11 27.20
CA LYS A 58 0.08 3.12 26.21
C LYS A 58 0.83 4.46 26.18
N VAL A 59 0.12 5.59 26.33
CA VAL A 59 0.75 6.92 26.41
C VAL A 59 1.59 7.07 27.68
N GLN A 60 1.12 6.56 28.81
CA GLN A 60 1.90 6.54 30.05
C GLN A 60 3.15 5.64 29.93
N ALA A 61 3.05 4.51 29.23
CA ALA A 61 4.16 3.59 29.01
C ALA A 61 5.29 4.20 28.15
N MET A 62 4.99 5.17 27.28
CA MET A 62 6.03 5.94 26.56
C MET A 62 6.84 6.86 27.49
N GLY A 63 6.34 7.12 28.70
CA GLY A 63 6.92 8.04 29.67
C GLY A 63 6.40 9.48 29.50
N GLN A 64 6.09 10.13 30.62
CA GLN A 64 5.44 11.45 30.62
C GLN A 64 6.29 12.58 30.02
N ARG A 65 7.60 12.37 29.88
CA ARG A 65 8.52 13.32 29.24
C ARG A 65 8.85 12.95 27.80
N SER A 66 8.28 11.86 27.28
CA SER A 66 8.46 11.47 25.89
C SER A 66 7.76 12.47 24.99
N TRP A 67 8.51 12.99 24.01
CA TRP A 67 7.95 13.89 23.01
C TRP A 67 6.80 13.24 22.24
N HIS A 68 6.86 11.93 21.96
CA HIS A 68 5.77 11.18 21.32
C HIS A 68 4.50 11.14 22.18
N ALA A 69 4.65 11.00 23.51
CA ALA A 69 3.52 11.02 24.44
C ALA A 69 2.84 12.40 24.49
N ILE A 70 3.65 13.45 24.51
CA ILE A 70 3.16 14.84 24.48
C ILE A 70 2.45 15.10 23.15
N SER A 71 3.07 14.73 22.02
CA SER A 71 2.49 14.90 20.68
C SER A 71 1.13 14.20 20.54
N LEU A 72 1.00 12.94 20.99
CA LEU A 72 -0.28 12.24 20.97
C LEU A 72 -1.34 12.91 21.87
N THR A 73 -0.93 13.43 23.03
CA THR A 73 -1.84 14.11 23.96
C THR A 73 -2.31 15.45 23.38
N GLU A 74 -1.42 16.21 22.75
CA GLU A 74 -1.72 17.46 22.06
C GLU A 74 -2.67 17.23 20.89
N VAL A 75 -2.40 16.24 20.05
CA VAL A 75 -3.27 15.89 18.90
C VAL A 75 -4.66 15.49 19.38
N CYS A 76 -4.77 14.77 20.51
CA CYS A 76 -6.05 14.44 21.13
C CYS A 76 -6.82 15.66 21.65
N ARG A 77 -6.11 16.67 22.14
CA ARG A 77 -6.67 17.89 22.72
C ARG A 77 -7.11 18.88 21.65
N ASP A 78 -6.23 19.13 20.69
CA ASP A 78 -6.37 20.17 19.69
C ASP A 78 -7.09 19.67 18.43
N LYS A 79 -7.39 18.36 18.38
CA LYS A 79 -8.02 17.68 17.24
C LYS A 79 -7.24 17.90 15.94
N SER A 80 -5.90 17.85 16.04
CA SER A 80 -5.01 18.06 14.90
C SER A 80 -5.32 17.07 13.79
N GLU A 81 -5.32 17.57 12.56
CA GLU A 81 -5.53 16.77 11.35
C GLU A 81 -4.27 16.04 10.90
N SER A 82 -3.11 16.36 11.49
CA SER A 82 -1.84 15.76 11.08
C SER A 82 -0.95 15.36 12.25
N ILE A 83 -0.25 14.25 12.07
CA ILE A 83 0.87 13.79 12.92
C ILE A 83 2.08 13.62 12.01
N ASN A 84 3.18 14.28 12.38
CA ASN A 84 4.46 14.13 11.71
C ASN A 84 5.54 13.69 12.71
N TRP A 85 5.86 12.40 12.68
CA TRP A 85 6.92 11.78 13.47
C TRP A 85 8.06 11.28 12.58
N ARG A 86 8.35 12.01 11.49
CA ARG A 86 9.45 11.67 10.58
C ARG A 86 10.77 11.61 11.35
N SER A 87 11.52 10.53 11.15
CA SER A 87 12.87 10.32 11.71
C SER A 87 12.96 10.62 13.21
N SER A 88 11.92 10.27 13.97
CA SER A 88 11.79 10.56 15.39
C SER A 88 12.21 9.39 16.30
N ASN A 89 12.78 8.33 15.72
CA ASN A 89 13.20 7.11 16.42
C ASN A 89 12.03 6.43 17.17
N ILE A 90 10.98 6.09 16.42
CA ILE A 90 9.80 5.39 16.92
C ILE A 90 10.19 3.96 17.34
N GLY A 91 9.97 3.63 18.61
CA GLY A 91 10.09 2.28 19.14
C GLY A 91 8.76 1.51 19.09
N PHE A 92 8.79 0.28 19.59
CA PHE A 92 7.61 -0.60 19.63
C PHE A 92 6.45 -0.02 20.45
N ILE A 93 6.76 0.68 21.55
CA ILE A 93 5.74 1.26 22.44
C ILE A 93 5.05 2.43 21.73
N GLU A 94 5.83 3.29 21.08
CA GLU A 94 5.36 4.46 20.35
C GLU A 94 4.46 4.06 19.18
N ILE A 95 4.87 3.11 18.33
CA ILE A 95 4.05 2.65 17.21
C ILE A 95 2.76 1.98 17.69
N THR A 96 2.79 1.28 18.82
CA THR A 96 1.61 0.66 19.40
C THR A 96 0.63 1.72 19.92
N ALA A 97 1.12 2.72 20.65
CA ALA A 97 0.28 3.83 21.14
C ALA A 97 -0.34 4.61 19.98
N LEU A 98 0.46 4.90 18.95
CA LEU A 98 0.01 5.57 17.73
C LEU A 98 -1.03 4.72 16.98
N SER A 99 -0.83 3.41 16.85
CA SER A 99 -1.78 2.53 16.17
C SER A 99 -3.12 2.48 16.91
N VAL A 100 -3.11 2.51 18.24
CA VAL A 100 -4.34 2.67 19.03
C VAL A 100 -4.99 4.00 18.72
N TYR A 101 -4.23 5.09 18.61
CA TYR A 101 -4.78 6.39 18.21
C TYR A 101 -5.43 6.36 16.81
N VAL A 102 -4.74 5.76 15.84
CA VAL A 102 -5.18 5.65 14.44
C VAL A 102 -6.43 4.77 14.29
N SER A 103 -6.61 3.76 15.15
CA SER A 103 -7.78 2.86 15.08
C SER A 103 -9.08 3.53 15.53
N PHE A 104 -8.99 4.66 16.25
CA PHE A 104 -10.17 5.40 16.66
C PHE A 104 -10.86 6.05 15.46
N THR A 105 -12.17 5.80 15.34
CA THR A 105 -13.02 6.43 14.34
C THR A 105 -13.27 7.90 14.71
N ASN A 106 -13.38 8.78 13.71
CA ASN A 106 -13.86 10.17 13.85
C ASN A 106 -12.94 11.18 14.55
N ARG A 107 -11.64 11.21 14.23
CA ARG A 107 -10.66 12.02 14.98
C ARG A 107 -9.89 13.06 14.16
N ASN A 108 -10.44 13.55 13.05
CA ASN A 108 -9.82 14.55 12.18
C ASN A 108 -8.46 14.18 11.58
N LEU A 109 -7.79 13.11 12.02
CA LEU A 109 -6.47 12.74 11.54
C LEU A 109 -6.52 12.30 10.07
N MET A 110 -6.18 13.23 9.20
CA MET A 110 -6.13 13.07 7.74
C MET A 110 -4.72 12.74 7.26
N SER A 111 -3.67 13.15 7.98
CA SER A 111 -2.29 12.95 7.53
C SER A 111 -1.39 12.34 8.61
N LEU A 112 -0.71 11.26 8.26
CA LEU A 112 0.24 10.56 9.12
C LEU A 112 1.57 10.36 8.41
N ASN A 113 2.62 11.00 8.92
CA ASN A 113 3.98 10.84 8.43
C ASN A 113 4.86 10.14 9.45
N LEU A 114 5.29 8.91 9.13
CA LEU A 114 6.19 8.09 9.95
C LEU A 114 7.50 7.78 9.24
N SER A 115 7.79 8.49 8.15
CA SER A 115 8.94 8.21 7.30
C SER A 115 10.28 8.23 8.05
N GLY A 116 11.22 7.39 7.64
CA GLY A 116 12.57 7.34 8.21
C GLY A 116 12.64 6.81 9.64
N ASN A 117 11.71 5.94 10.05
CA ASN A 117 11.73 5.25 11.34
C ASN A 117 11.75 3.73 11.16
N GLN A 118 12.42 2.99 12.05
CA GLN A 118 12.49 1.52 11.98
C GLN A 118 11.21 0.85 12.49
N ILE A 119 10.09 1.01 11.77
CA ILE A 119 8.79 0.44 12.14
C ILE A 119 8.84 -1.09 12.12
N GLY A 120 9.49 -1.66 11.10
CA GLY A 120 9.66 -3.09 10.94
C GLY A 120 8.35 -3.85 10.64
N PRO A 121 8.42 -5.18 10.45
CA PRO A 121 7.24 -6.01 10.18
C PRO A 121 6.22 -6.00 11.30
N VAL A 122 6.67 -5.95 12.55
CA VAL A 122 5.77 -5.96 13.72
C VAL A 122 4.99 -4.65 13.83
N GLY A 123 5.67 -3.50 13.71
CA GLY A 123 4.99 -2.21 13.69
C GLY A 123 4.05 -2.06 12.49
N CYS A 124 4.46 -2.58 11.32
CA CYS A 124 3.63 -2.65 10.12
C CYS A 124 2.35 -3.47 10.35
N ALA A 125 2.44 -4.60 11.06
CA ALA A 125 1.28 -5.40 11.44
C ALA A 125 0.31 -4.62 12.33
N THR A 126 0.83 -3.93 13.35
CA THR A 126 0.03 -3.17 14.30
C THR A 126 -0.69 -2.01 13.61
N LEU A 127 0.00 -1.27 12.74
CA LEU A 127 -0.59 -0.20 11.96
C LEU A 127 -1.64 -0.71 10.97
N GLY A 128 -1.37 -1.84 10.30
CA GLY A 128 -2.33 -2.47 9.40
C GLY A 128 -3.65 -2.86 10.09
N LYS A 129 -3.56 -3.38 11.32
CA LYS A 129 -4.76 -3.65 12.14
C LYS A 129 -5.51 -2.38 12.50
N ALA A 130 -4.82 -1.28 12.78
CA ALA A 130 -5.46 0.00 13.08
C ALA A 130 -6.20 0.58 11.86
N LEU A 131 -5.63 0.43 10.66
CA LEU A 131 -6.25 0.90 9.42
C LEU A 131 -7.54 0.15 9.05
N LEU A 132 -7.77 -1.07 9.58
CA LEU A 132 -9.03 -1.79 9.35
C LEU A 132 -10.26 -0.98 9.84
N THR A 133 -10.10 -0.24 10.94
CA THR A 133 -11.19 0.56 11.53
C THR A 133 -11.09 2.04 11.21
N ASN A 134 -9.93 2.52 10.74
CA ASN A 134 -9.75 3.92 10.36
C ASN A 134 -10.65 4.30 9.17
N ASN A 135 -11.18 5.51 9.22
CA ASN A 135 -12.10 6.05 8.20
C ASN A 135 -11.84 7.52 7.86
N SER A 136 -10.66 8.04 8.20
CA SER A 136 -10.34 9.48 8.05
C SER A 136 -8.97 9.76 7.47
N LEU A 137 -8.05 8.79 7.48
CA LEU A 137 -6.70 9.00 6.99
C LEU A 137 -6.68 9.07 5.46
N GLU A 138 -6.22 10.21 4.94
CA GLU A 138 -6.10 10.50 3.52
C GLU A 138 -4.65 10.39 3.03
N VAL A 139 -3.68 10.72 3.90
CA VAL A 139 -2.25 10.72 3.59
C VAL A 139 -1.51 9.82 4.57
N LEU A 140 -0.80 8.82 4.04
CA LEU A 140 0.06 7.94 4.82
C LEU A 140 1.46 7.86 4.20
N ASP A 141 2.46 8.32 4.95
CA ASP A 141 3.87 8.20 4.58
C ASP A 141 4.59 7.22 5.50
N LEU A 142 4.98 6.08 4.92
CA LEU A 142 5.76 5.00 5.52
C LEU A 142 7.08 4.80 4.76
N SER A 143 7.61 5.83 4.10
CA SER A 143 8.87 5.72 3.37
C SER A 143 10.05 5.48 4.31
N SER A 144 11.00 4.61 3.90
CA SER A 144 12.17 4.27 4.72
C SER A 144 11.80 3.75 6.12
N CYS A 145 10.90 2.77 6.17
CA CYS A 145 10.36 2.20 7.41
C CYS A 145 10.65 0.71 7.67
N ASP A 146 11.48 0.09 6.83
CA ASP A 146 11.87 -1.33 6.92
C ASP A 146 10.66 -2.28 7.05
N LEU A 147 9.59 -2.03 6.28
CA LEU A 147 8.29 -2.71 6.44
C LEU A 147 8.36 -4.25 6.33
N THR A 148 9.32 -4.77 5.58
CA THR A 148 9.59 -6.21 5.44
C THR A 148 10.74 -6.70 6.32
N GLY A 149 11.36 -5.81 7.10
CA GLY A 149 12.53 -6.10 7.91
C GLY A 149 13.80 -6.12 7.07
N SER A 150 14.65 -7.12 7.29
CA SER A 150 15.92 -7.24 6.54
C SER A 150 15.68 -7.74 5.12
N PRO A 151 16.30 -7.14 4.08
CA PRO A 151 16.19 -7.62 2.71
C PRO A 151 16.73 -9.05 2.52
N PHE A 152 17.60 -9.52 3.43
CA PHE A 152 18.14 -10.88 3.40
C PHE A 152 17.21 -11.92 4.03
N ARG A 153 16.26 -11.49 4.87
CA ARG A 153 15.25 -12.35 5.50
C ARG A 153 13.93 -11.58 5.66
N PRO A 154 13.25 -11.29 4.54
CA PRO A 154 12.04 -10.49 4.56
C PRO A 154 10.91 -11.25 5.26
N SER A 155 10.11 -10.54 6.06
CA SER A 155 8.84 -11.00 6.61
C SER A 155 7.69 -10.19 6.01
N TYR A 156 6.78 -10.89 5.33
CA TYR A 156 5.63 -10.27 4.68
C TYR A 156 4.36 -10.30 5.53
N GLU A 157 4.36 -10.93 6.70
CA GLU A 157 3.16 -11.02 7.56
C GLU A 157 2.67 -9.64 8.02
N GLY A 158 3.61 -8.76 8.36
CA GLY A 158 3.34 -7.36 8.67
C GLY A 158 2.77 -6.59 7.48
N LEU A 159 3.38 -6.77 6.31
CA LEU A 159 2.93 -6.14 5.07
C LEU A 159 1.54 -6.61 4.67
N MET A 160 1.22 -7.90 4.82
CA MET A 160 -0.11 -8.45 4.53
C MET A 160 -1.18 -7.85 5.45
N SER A 161 -0.84 -7.58 6.72
CA SER A 161 -1.74 -6.90 7.64
C SER A 161 -1.96 -5.44 7.23
N LEU A 162 -0.92 -4.75 6.76
CA LEU A 162 -1.02 -3.40 6.20
C LEU A 162 -1.90 -3.38 4.94
N VAL A 163 -1.68 -4.32 4.03
CA VAL A 163 -2.51 -4.52 2.83
C VAL A 163 -3.98 -4.68 3.20
N LYS A 164 -4.31 -5.56 4.16
CA LYS A 164 -5.70 -5.76 4.62
C LYS A 164 -6.31 -4.47 5.19
N GLY A 165 -5.51 -3.68 5.92
CA GLY A 165 -5.94 -2.38 6.43
C GLY A 165 -6.27 -1.40 5.31
N ILE A 166 -5.41 -1.34 4.27
CA ILE A 166 -5.60 -0.50 3.10
C ILE A 166 -6.80 -0.95 2.26
N GLU A 167 -7.04 -2.27 2.13
CA GLU A 167 -8.20 -2.85 1.43
C GLU A 167 -9.53 -2.68 2.18
N SER A 168 -9.50 -2.14 3.41
CA SER A 168 -10.72 -1.92 4.17
C SER A 168 -11.70 -1.03 3.40
N ASN A 169 -12.98 -1.41 3.37
CA ASN A 169 -14.04 -0.60 2.76
C ASN A 169 -14.22 0.77 3.43
N ARG A 170 -13.59 0.98 4.60
CA ARG A 170 -13.58 2.26 5.32
C ARG A 170 -12.40 3.16 4.92
N SER A 171 -11.40 2.61 4.23
CA SER A 171 -10.21 3.35 3.83
C SER A 171 -10.59 4.50 2.88
N VAL A 172 -10.11 5.69 3.20
CA VAL A 172 -10.28 6.92 2.41
C VAL A 172 -8.94 7.48 1.95
N LEU A 173 -7.90 6.64 1.93
CA LEU A 173 -6.55 7.06 1.53
C LEU A 173 -6.56 7.63 0.10
N LEU A 174 -5.95 8.80 -0.04
CA LEU A 174 -5.72 9.50 -1.30
C LEU A 174 -4.26 9.38 -1.73
N HIS A 175 -3.33 9.45 -0.76
CA HIS A 175 -1.88 9.44 -0.97
C HIS A 175 -1.20 8.40 -0.08
N LEU A 176 -0.46 7.49 -0.71
CA LEU A 176 0.31 6.46 -0.02
C LEU A 176 1.77 6.47 -0.49
N ASN A 177 2.70 6.68 0.45
CA ASN A 177 4.13 6.63 0.20
C ASN A 177 4.77 5.43 0.91
N LEU A 178 5.33 4.53 0.11
CA LEU A 178 6.03 3.31 0.54
C LEU A 178 7.45 3.26 -0.03
N ALA A 179 8.01 4.38 -0.45
CA ALA A 179 9.34 4.43 -1.03
C ALA A 179 10.43 3.89 -0.09
N ASN A 180 11.51 3.33 -0.64
CA ASN A 180 12.69 2.91 0.12
C ASN A 180 12.40 1.88 1.24
N ASN A 181 11.54 0.89 1.03
CA ASN A 181 11.17 -0.09 2.06
C ASN A 181 11.67 -1.51 1.80
N ALA A 182 12.45 -1.71 0.74
CA ALA A 182 12.88 -3.04 0.29
C ALA A 182 11.69 -4.03 0.27
N LEU A 183 10.57 -3.62 -0.36
CA LEU A 183 9.40 -4.49 -0.47
C LEU A 183 9.70 -5.76 -1.28
N LEU A 184 10.72 -5.73 -2.15
CA LEU A 184 11.11 -6.83 -3.03
C LEU A 184 9.98 -7.21 -4.02
N PRO A 185 10.22 -8.11 -4.99
CA PRO A 185 9.20 -8.45 -5.99
C PRO A 185 7.88 -8.96 -5.39
N THR A 186 7.95 -9.73 -4.30
CA THR A 186 6.75 -10.26 -3.61
C THR A 186 5.96 -9.16 -2.92
N GLY A 187 6.60 -8.27 -2.15
CA GLY A 187 5.89 -7.21 -1.43
C GLY A 187 5.32 -6.15 -2.37
N VAL A 188 6.05 -5.80 -3.44
CA VAL A 188 5.53 -4.91 -4.49
C VAL A 188 4.27 -5.49 -5.14
N ARG A 189 4.27 -6.79 -5.46
CA ARG A 189 3.09 -7.48 -6.01
C ARG A 189 1.89 -7.41 -5.06
N LEU A 190 2.11 -7.70 -3.78
CA LEU A 190 1.04 -7.65 -2.76
C LEU A 190 0.42 -6.26 -2.69
N MET A 191 1.25 -5.22 -2.54
CA MET A 191 0.78 -3.83 -2.49
C MET A 191 0.07 -3.39 -3.76
N CYS A 192 0.64 -3.68 -4.94
CA CYS A 192 0.06 -3.27 -6.21
C CYS A 192 -1.28 -3.96 -6.50
N THR A 193 -1.40 -5.25 -6.15
CA THR A 193 -2.65 -6.00 -6.36
C THR A 193 -3.78 -5.44 -5.50
N SER A 194 -3.47 -5.07 -4.27
CA SER A 194 -4.40 -4.41 -3.34
C SER A 194 -4.82 -3.03 -3.83
N VAL A 195 -3.85 -2.18 -4.16
CA VAL A 195 -4.09 -0.80 -4.56
C VAL A 195 -4.80 -0.69 -5.92
N ALA A 196 -4.67 -1.70 -6.79
CA ALA A 196 -5.33 -1.73 -8.10
C ALA A 196 -6.86 -1.51 -8.02
N PHE A 197 -7.49 -1.90 -6.92
CA PHE A 197 -8.93 -1.77 -6.72
C PHE A 197 -9.30 -0.79 -5.59
N HIS A 198 -8.34 -0.01 -5.08
CA HIS A 198 -8.61 0.91 -3.99
C HIS A 198 -9.57 2.03 -4.42
N PRO A 199 -10.65 2.31 -3.65
CA PRO A 199 -11.75 3.16 -4.12
C PRO A 199 -11.39 4.64 -4.27
N THR A 200 -10.39 5.12 -3.54
CA THR A 200 -10.05 6.55 -3.44
C THR A 200 -8.60 6.90 -3.74
N LEU A 201 -7.68 5.93 -3.86
CA LEU A 201 -6.25 6.24 -3.91
C LEU A 201 -5.89 6.88 -5.26
N THR A 202 -5.32 8.07 -5.22
CA THR A 202 -4.97 8.85 -6.41
C THR A 202 -3.47 8.94 -6.62
N SER A 203 -2.66 8.78 -5.58
CA SER A 203 -1.21 8.85 -5.65
C SER A 203 -0.56 7.71 -4.89
N LEU A 204 0.31 6.96 -5.57
CA LEU A 204 1.12 5.91 -4.98
C LEU A 204 2.60 6.17 -5.26
N ASN A 205 3.43 6.09 -4.23
CA ASN A 205 4.88 6.04 -4.37
C ASN A 205 5.42 4.70 -3.86
N ILE A 206 6.01 3.92 -4.75
CA ILE A 206 6.68 2.65 -4.48
C ILE A 206 8.14 2.67 -5.00
N SER A 207 8.75 3.85 -5.13
CA SER A 207 10.12 3.98 -5.64
C SER A 207 11.14 3.29 -4.72
N ASN A 208 12.25 2.85 -5.33
CA ASN A 208 13.35 2.16 -4.66
C ASN A 208 12.91 1.00 -3.75
N ASN A 209 12.12 0.08 -4.31
CA ASN A 209 11.63 -1.11 -3.62
C ASN A 209 12.11 -2.43 -4.23
N GLN A 210 13.08 -2.35 -5.14
CA GLN A 210 13.76 -3.52 -5.72
C GLN A 210 12.78 -4.50 -6.41
N ALA A 211 11.76 -3.97 -7.10
CA ALA A 211 10.65 -4.76 -7.65
C ALA A 211 11.03 -5.87 -8.65
N GLY A 212 12.19 -5.79 -9.31
CA GLY A 212 12.69 -6.85 -10.21
C GLY A 212 13.97 -7.53 -9.73
N LEU A 213 14.27 -7.47 -8.42
CA LEU A 213 15.37 -8.21 -7.83
C LEU A 213 15.25 -9.72 -8.12
N PHE A 214 16.39 -10.42 -8.14
CA PHE A 214 16.48 -11.86 -8.41
C PHE A 214 15.87 -12.31 -9.75
N CYS A 215 15.69 -11.39 -10.70
CA CYS A 215 15.00 -11.67 -11.95
C CYS A 215 13.61 -12.30 -11.73
N GLU A 216 12.89 -11.87 -10.69
CA GLU A 216 11.51 -12.25 -10.48
C GLU A 216 10.52 -11.37 -11.26
N LYS A 217 9.54 -12.02 -11.88
CA LYS A 217 8.52 -11.33 -12.68
C LYS A 217 7.40 -10.72 -11.84
N GLN A 218 7.26 -11.16 -10.60
CA GLN A 218 6.12 -10.84 -9.74
C GLN A 218 5.96 -9.35 -9.48
N GLY A 219 7.05 -8.63 -9.22
CA GLY A 219 6.98 -7.20 -8.92
C GLY A 219 6.52 -6.39 -10.13
N TYR A 220 7.17 -6.57 -11.29
CA TYR A 220 6.80 -5.81 -12.49
C TYR A 220 5.41 -6.19 -13.03
N LEU A 221 4.98 -7.45 -12.90
CA LEU A 221 3.61 -7.87 -13.22
C LEU A 221 2.59 -7.27 -12.26
N GLY A 222 2.94 -7.15 -10.97
CA GLY A 222 2.13 -6.45 -9.98
C GLY A 222 1.90 -5.00 -10.36
N ILE A 223 2.96 -4.28 -10.72
CA ILE A 223 2.87 -2.88 -11.17
C ILE A 223 2.07 -2.78 -12.48
N ALA A 224 2.30 -3.66 -13.45
CA ALA A 224 1.52 -3.68 -14.68
C ALA A 224 0.02 -3.93 -14.42
N ASN A 225 -0.33 -4.79 -13.47
CA ASN A 225 -1.73 -4.99 -13.07
C ASN A 225 -2.32 -3.76 -12.36
N LEU A 226 -1.57 -3.11 -11.49
CA LEU A 226 -1.96 -1.83 -10.88
C LEU A 226 -2.29 -0.80 -11.96
N LEU A 227 -1.40 -0.64 -12.94
CA LEU A 227 -1.61 0.25 -14.08
C LEU A 227 -2.83 -0.18 -14.89
N ARG A 228 -3.02 -1.47 -15.16
CA ARG A 228 -4.12 -1.94 -16.01
C ARG A 228 -5.50 -1.75 -15.37
N TYR A 229 -5.62 -1.97 -14.06
CA TYR A 229 -6.92 -2.08 -13.38
C TYR A 229 -7.27 -0.89 -12.50
N SER A 230 -6.30 -0.05 -12.13
CA SER A 230 -6.61 1.15 -11.35
C SER A 230 -7.50 2.10 -12.13
N SER A 231 -8.61 2.49 -11.51
CA SER A 231 -9.60 3.41 -12.07
C SER A 231 -9.56 4.80 -11.43
N ARG A 232 -8.70 5.00 -10.43
CA ARG A 232 -8.58 6.23 -9.63
C ARG A 232 -7.15 6.75 -9.52
N LEU A 233 -6.15 5.93 -9.84
CA LEU A 233 -4.74 6.31 -9.67
C LEU A 233 -4.35 7.33 -10.75
N ILE A 234 -3.99 8.53 -10.32
CA ILE A 234 -3.59 9.66 -11.17
C ILE A 234 -2.07 9.73 -11.26
N SER A 235 -1.38 9.39 -10.17
CA SER A 235 0.08 9.45 -10.05
C SER A 235 0.68 8.17 -9.53
N LEU A 236 1.69 7.67 -10.23
CA LEU A 236 2.53 6.55 -9.79
C LEU A 236 4.00 6.95 -9.86
N ASP A 237 4.69 6.88 -8.72
CA ASP A 237 6.15 6.85 -8.68
C ASP A 237 6.63 5.42 -8.41
N MET A 238 7.38 4.89 -9.36
CA MET A 238 7.99 3.57 -9.30
C MET A 238 9.49 3.63 -9.64
N ALA A 239 10.12 4.80 -9.60
CA ALA A 239 11.52 4.98 -9.92
C ALA A 239 12.44 4.09 -9.10
N ASP A 240 13.65 3.86 -9.59
CA ASP A 240 14.69 3.08 -8.90
C ASP A 240 14.25 1.64 -8.55
N ASN A 241 13.33 1.09 -9.33
CA ASN A 241 12.99 -0.32 -9.29
C ASN A 241 13.60 -1.01 -10.51
N PRO A 242 14.73 -1.73 -10.38
CA PRO A 242 15.34 -2.41 -11.52
C PRO A 242 14.37 -3.48 -12.02
N LEU A 243 13.89 -3.35 -13.26
CA LEU A 243 12.98 -4.32 -13.88
C LEU A 243 13.74 -5.16 -14.92
N GLN A 244 13.10 -6.24 -15.35
CA GLN A 244 13.63 -7.15 -16.36
C GLN A 244 13.31 -6.71 -17.79
N ARG A 245 14.06 -7.27 -18.74
CA ARG A 245 13.89 -7.14 -20.19
C ARG A 245 12.53 -7.58 -20.76
N ASN A 246 11.64 -8.13 -19.96
CA ASN A 246 10.30 -8.56 -20.38
C ASN A 246 9.20 -7.71 -19.71
N ALA A 247 9.56 -6.67 -18.98
CA ALA A 247 8.61 -5.78 -18.32
C ALA A 247 7.91 -4.85 -19.33
N ARG A 248 8.64 -4.18 -20.23
CA ARG A 248 8.12 -3.22 -21.21
C ARG A 248 6.85 -3.67 -21.94
N PRO A 249 6.73 -4.88 -22.53
CA PRO A 249 5.49 -5.26 -23.21
C PRO A 249 4.27 -5.27 -22.26
N ALA A 250 4.46 -5.70 -21.02
CA ALA A 250 3.42 -5.68 -20.00
C ALA A 250 3.03 -4.23 -19.61
N PHE A 251 4.02 -3.34 -19.48
CA PHE A 251 3.77 -1.93 -19.19
C PHE A 251 3.08 -1.19 -20.34
N VAL A 252 3.51 -1.42 -21.59
CA VAL A 252 2.87 -0.85 -22.78
C VAL A 252 1.40 -1.29 -22.86
N ALA A 253 1.13 -2.58 -22.68
CA ALA A 253 -0.24 -3.11 -22.69
C ALA A 253 -1.08 -2.55 -21.52
N ALA A 254 -0.49 -2.40 -20.33
CA ALA A 254 -1.18 -1.86 -19.16
C ALA A 254 -1.49 -0.37 -19.30
N LEU A 255 -0.54 0.43 -19.78
CA LEU A 255 -0.71 1.87 -20.00
C LEU A 255 -1.72 2.15 -21.12
N ALA A 256 -1.72 1.33 -22.18
CA ALA A 256 -2.72 1.44 -23.24
C ALA A 256 -4.16 1.19 -22.75
N ALA A 257 -4.32 0.41 -21.67
CA ALA A 257 -5.63 0.14 -21.06
C ALA A 257 -6.01 1.14 -19.96
N ASN A 258 -5.05 1.88 -19.40
CA ASN A 258 -5.29 2.84 -18.33
C ASN A 258 -5.79 4.17 -18.90
N GLN A 259 -6.85 4.73 -18.29
CA GLN A 259 -7.48 5.99 -18.72
C GLN A 259 -7.36 7.12 -17.69
N THR A 260 -6.71 6.87 -16.55
CA THR A 260 -6.76 7.73 -15.35
C THR A 260 -5.40 8.27 -14.92
N LEU A 261 -4.33 7.53 -15.22
CA LEU A 261 -2.97 7.89 -14.89
C LEU A 261 -2.51 9.06 -15.76
N THR A 262 -1.99 10.09 -15.11
CA THR A 262 -1.46 11.29 -15.77
C THR A 262 0.04 11.43 -15.53
N THR A 263 0.55 10.97 -14.38
CA THR A 263 1.96 11.06 -14.03
C THR A 263 2.53 9.69 -13.69
N LEU A 264 3.58 9.31 -14.43
CA LEU A 264 4.33 8.08 -14.19
C LEU A 264 5.82 8.41 -14.08
N ASN A 265 6.40 8.24 -12.90
CA ASN A 265 7.85 8.27 -12.73
C ASN A 265 8.39 6.84 -12.78
N ALA A 266 9.12 6.50 -13.85
CA ALA A 266 9.78 5.21 -14.04
C ALA A 266 11.29 5.37 -14.30
N ALA A 267 11.90 6.43 -13.75
CA ALA A 267 13.33 6.64 -13.82
C ALA A 267 14.09 5.44 -13.25
N ASN A 268 15.23 5.07 -13.86
CA ASN A 268 16.09 3.97 -13.41
C ASN A 268 15.39 2.59 -13.30
N CYS A 269 14.34 2.34 -14.10
CA CYS A 269 13.63 1.05 -14.13
C CYS A 269 14.11 0.06 -15.20
N ALA A 270 15.19 0.38 -15.94
CA ALA A 270 15.67 -0.41 -17.09
C ALA A 270 14.62 -0.58 -18.22
N LEU A 271 13.77 0.44 -18.40
CA LEU A 271 12.79 0.56 -19.48
C LEU A 271 13.31 1.38 -20.68
N ASP A 272 14.58 1.80 -20.67
CA ASP A 272 15.21 2.54 -21.76
C ASP A 272 15.47 1.67 -23.01
N ASN A 273 15.66 2.35 -24.15
CA ASN A 273 15.90 1.71 -25.46
C ASN A 273 17.29 1.05 -25.57
N THR A 274 18.23 1.31 -24.66
CA THR A 274 19.64 0.88 -24.79
C THR A 274 19.92 -0.50 -24.19
N ALA A 275 19.11 -0.98 -23.25
CA ALA A 275 19.36 -2.24 -22.55
C ALA A 275 18.82 -3.50 -23.27
N TRP A 276 18.16 -3.35 -24.42
CA TRP A 276 17.34 -4.39 -25.06
C TRP A 276 17.76 -4.59 -26.53
N PRO A 277 18.07 -5.82 -26.98
CA PRO A 277 18.46 -6.06 -28.36
C PRO A 277 17.31 -5.69 -29.31
N HIS A 278 17.63 -4.91 -30.35
CA HIS A 278 16.74 -4.41 -31.39
C HIS A 278 16.15 -5.53 -32.27
N GLU A 279 15.32 -6.41 -31.71
CA GLU A 279 14.48 -7.34 -32.47
C GLU A 279 13.11 -7.46 -31.79
N SER A 280 12.42 -6.34 -31.66
CA SER A 280 10.96 -6.21 -31.80
C SER A 280 10.53 -4.85 -31.28
N LEU A 281 9.86 -4.10 -32.16
CA LEU A 281 9.17 -2.82 -31.92
C LEU A 281 10.09 -1.60 -31.84
N ASN A 282 10.34 -1.06 -33.03
CA ASN A 282 10.73 0.32 -33.25
C ASN A 282 9.64 1.26 -32.69
N VAL A 283 9.86 1.83 -31.52
CA VAL A 283 9.18 3.03 -31.04
C VAL A 283 10.15 3.76 -30.12
N ASP A 284 10.61 4.91 -30.60
CA ASP A 284 11.64 5.76 -30.01
C ASP A 284 11.26 6.34 -28.65
N GLY A 285 12.30 6.78 -27.94
CA GLY A 285 12.41 6.88 -26.49
C GLY A 285 11.34 7.68 -25.78
N VAL A 286 11.09 7.34 -24.50
CA VAL A 286 10.15 8.12 -23.70
C VAL A 286 10.58 8.37 -22.26
N LEU A 287 10.68 9.66 -21.94
CA LEU A 287 10.45 10.24 -20.62
C LEU A 287 9.02 10.78 -20.61
N PHE A 288 8.16 10.29 -19.71
CA PHE A 288 6.77 10.75 -19.59
C PHE A 288 6.63 11.69 -18.39
N GLN A 289 6.58 13.00 -18.64
CA GLN A 289 5.86 13.94 -17.78
C GLN A 289 4.69 14.50 -18.60
N TYR A 290 3.46 14.11 -18.30
CA TYR A 290 2.33 14.91 -18.76
C TYR A 290 2.16 16.08 -17.78
N LYS A 291 2.50 17.27 -18.29
CA LYS A 291 2.19 18.62 -17.80
C LYS A 291 3.31 19.36 -17.03
N SER A 292 4.40 19.67 -17.74
CA SER A 292 4.83 21.07 -17.92
C SER A 292 5.62 21.18 -19.22
N LEU A 293 5.10 21.95 -20.18
CA LEU A 293 5.90 22.47 -21.29
C LEU A 293 7.03 23.31 -20.69
N VAL A 294 8.27 22.94 -20.96
CA VAL A 294 9.47 23.74 -21.23
C VAL A 294 10.67 22.87 -20.82
N ASP A 295 11.54 22.63 -21.79
CA ASP A 295 12.83 21.93 -21.75
C ASP A 295 12.83 20.40 -21.82
N PHE A 296 12.57 19.88 -23.03
CA PHE A 296 13.18 18.62 -23.48
C PHE A 296 13.72 18.77 -24.90
N ALA A 297 15.05 18.65 -25.03
CA ALA A 297 15.72 18.50 -26.30
C ALA A 297 15.76 17.01 -26.71
N VAL A 298 15.68 16.79 -28.03
CA VAL A 298 15.89 15.52 -28.79
C VAL A 298 14.68 14.56 -28.74
N ASP A 299 13.99 14.12 -29.80
CA ASP A 299 14.17 14.15 -31.27
C ASP A 299 12.76 14.16 -31.92
N LEU A 300 12.58 14.84 -33.05
CA LEU A 300 11.27 15.30 -33.56
C LEU A 300 10.49 14.32 -34.46
N ASP A 301 11.01 13.12 -34.77
CA ASP A 301 10.40 12.22 -35.78
C ASP A 301 9.41 11.18 -35.21
N GLY A 302 9.49 10.84 -33.92
CA GLY A 302 8.61 9.84 -33.30
C GLY A 302 7.19 10.33 -32.99
N LEU A 303 7.03 11.65 -32.76
CA LEU A 303 5.78 12.26 -32.29
C LEU A 303 4.72 12.40 -33.38
N GLN A 304 5.12 12.57 -34.65
CA GLN A 304 4.18 12.71 -35.77
C GLN A 304 3.41 11.39 -35.99
N THR A 305 4.09 10.25 -35.89
CA THR A 305 3.54 8.92 -36.17
C THR A 305 2.53 8.48 -35.12
N LEU A 306 2.79 8.78 -33.84
CA LEU A 306 1.90 8.50 -32.72
C LEU A 306 0.62 9.36 -32.77
N LEU A 307 0.72 10.64 -33.15
CA LEU A 307 -0.44 11.52 -33.32
C LEU A 307 -1.37 11.07 -34.46
N THR A 308 -0.83 10.59 -35.59
CA THR A 308 -1.65 10.00 -36.66
C THR A 308 -2.36 8.71 -36.24
N ALA A 309 -1.72 7.87 -35.42
CA ALA A 309 -2.35 6.65 -34.91
C ALA A 309 -3.51 6.97 -33.96
N PHE A 310 -3.36 7.98 -33.09
CA PHE A 310 -4.41 8.44 -32.17
C PHE A 310 -5.59 9.14 -32.87
N HIS A 311 -5.33 9.94 -33.92
CA HIS A 311 -6.42 10.52 -34.71
C HIS A 311 -7.19 9.49 -35.54
N SER A 312 -6.55 8.41 -35.96
CA SER A 312 -7.22 7.33 -36.72
C SER A 312 -8.14 6.43 -35.88
N LEU A 313 -7.96 6.43 -34.55
CA LEU A 313 -8.75 5.64 -33.60
C LEU A 313 -9.84 6.46 -32.88
N ASN A 314 -9.94 7.76 -33.16
CA ASN A 314 -10.89 8.66 -32.51
C ASN A 314 -11.85 9.36 -33.49
N VAL A 315 -12.18 8.69 -34.60
CA VAL A 315 -13.34 9.04 -35.43
C VAL A 315 -14.48 8.07 -35.09
N ASP A 316 -15.54 8.63 -34.54
CA ASP A 316 -16.91 8.10 -34.40
C ASP A 316 -17.17 6.87 -33.49
N MET A 317 -17.01 7.07 -32.18
CA MET A 317 -17.72 6.31 -31.14
C MET A 317 -19.06 6.97 -30.73
N SER A 318 -19.71 7.72 -31.62
CA SER A 318 -21.05 8.30 -31.37
C SER A 318 -22.11 7.84 -32.38
N THR A 319 -21.74 7.34 -33.56
CA THR A 319 -22.70 7.03 -34.64
C THR A 319 -23.12 5.55 -34.67
N SER A 320 -22.37 4.64 -34.04
CA SER A 320 -22.56 3.19 -34.18
C SER A 320 -23.37 2.51 -33.05
N MET A 321 -23.72 3.23 -31.98
CA MET A 321 -24.55 2.69 -30.89
C MET A 321 -26.06 2.89 -31.07
N TYR A 322 -26.49 3.78 -31.98
CA TYR A 322 -27.91 4.01 -32.24
C TYR A 322 -28.52 3.09 -33.31
N ALA A 323 -27.70 2.42 -34.12
CA ALA A 323 -28.19 1.55 -35.19
C ALA A 323 -28.49 0.10 -34.75
N LEU A 324 -28.12 -0.29 -33.52
CA LEU A 324 -28.31 -1.67 -33.01
C LEU A 324 -29.49 -1.82 -32.04
N LEU A 325 -30.21 -0.73 -31.74
CA LEU A 325 -31.37 -0.71 -30.82
C LEU A 325 -32.70 -0.34 -31.48
N ALA A 326 -32.72 -0.04 -32.79
CA ALA A 326 -33.94 0.11 -33.56
C ALA A 326 -34.09 -1.10 -34.49
N GLY A 327 -34.67 -2.17 -33.96
CA GLY A 327 -35.14 -3.26 -34.80
C GLY A 327 -36.29 -2.77 -35.68
N ASP A 328 -36.20 -3.02 -36.98
CA ASP A 328 -37.33 -3.48 -37.75
C ASP A 328 -36.86 -4.36 -38.91
N ASP A 329 -37.57 -5.46 -39.03
CA ASP A 329 -37.38 -6.60 -39.90
C ASP A 329 -37.81 -6.27 -41.35
N LEU A 330 -37.54 -7.22 -42.26
CA LEU A 330 -38.16 -7.46 -43.58
C LEU A 330 -37.28 -7.25 -44.82
N ASN A 331 -36.98 -8.43 -45.39
CA ASN A 331 -36.88 -8.76 -46.82
C ASN A 331 -35.55 -8.54 -47.56
N ALA A 332 -34.88 -9.68 -47.77
CA ALA A 332 -33.95 -10.01 -48.86
C ALA A 332 -34.51 -9.64 -50.27
N PRO A 333 -33.81 -9.86 -51.42
CA PRO A 333 -32.53 -10.56 -51.64
C PRO A 333 -31.60 -9.92 -52.72
N ASN A 334 -30.51 -10.64 -53.02
CA ASN A 334 -29.85 -10.80 -54.34
C ASN A 334 -28.51 -10.09 -54.65
N ARG A 335 -27.55 -10.99 -54.91
CA ARG A 335 -26.64 -11.06 -56.08
C ARG A 335 -25.34 -10.27 -56.05
N LEU A 336 -24.28 -11.02 -55.73
CA LEU A 336 -23.19 -11.36 -56.66
C LEU A 336 -23.26 -10.75 -58.07
N PHE A 337 -22.14 -10.12 -58.46
CA PHE A 337 -21.48 -10.05 -59.78
C PHE A 337 -21.18 -8.64 -60.32
N LEU A 338 -19.98 -8.58 -60.94
CA LEU A 338 -19.36 -7.58 -61.83
C LEU A 338 -18.61 -6.46 -61.10
N SER A 339 -17.30 -6.25 -61.30
CA SER A 339 -16.34 -6.75 -62.29
C SER A 339 -14.92 -6.63 -61.73
#